data_AF-A0A9P1GRB1-F1
#
_entry.id   AF-A0A9P1GRB1-F1
#
_cell.length_a   1.000
_cell.length_b   1.000
_cell.length_c   1.000
_cell.angle_alpha   90.00
_cell.angle_beta   90.00
_cell.angle_gamma   90.00
#
_symmetry.space_group_name_H-M   'P 1'
#
loop_
_entity.id
_entity.type
_entity.pdbx_description
1 polymer ?
#
loop_
_entity_poly.entity_id
_entity_poly.type
_entity_poly.pdbx_seq_one_letter_code
_entity_poly.pdbx_strand_id
1 'polypeptide(L)'
;MSPRRIGASLGPFPWERKPKRLRSCALADPKNVEFQHLPLESDRLDKPIGTSGLNTLLDYEDQYLRYGDLKSLPRSQDVFRKIEKDPILSLRLPRPDATAGKVLEHACCTFERLLSDNKPMTFKFGITHVLKAARMSEVEGTPFKPFKMQIVASSLSQILTAKAVAEDFGVEQCAKNGISLWSKADVTHPERDVFRICILGVKGDAPYLSKVAHFYRSYNTFAKRGDERGPPKGCCPYCLAGTSLCAAEEIATATPKWLPTVAVKLPWTREPAIIKHLMHDRGDPASFFKSDIWHVFHLGFGRSWISSVIQLLLPFLPCSNLDEKWDYLTDHYMQWCRANNKQSHVSRISAYLVSYGDATGAMGNWHKGALTTNLSQWLVDLLGSEGRDPDGLLVKCREATFRVNSLFSTLYKAGAFLGESECAHVAEQGLRFLAVYAELALRMYRANRQFLFPLYPKLHIWHHLILTVKQSGERNQSAINPAMYACQIDEDLIGKASRLSRRVNIRKVASRTLERYLAAAYAAFSKEGWLS
;
A
#
# COMPACT_ATOMS: atom_id res chain seq x y z
N MET A 1 -22.62 -15.76 51.29
CA MET A 1 -21.22 -15.39 50.95
C MET A 1 -21.03 -15.58 49.46
N SER A 2 -20.68 -14.51 48.74
CA SER A 2 -20.58 -14.46 47.26
C SER A 2 -19.15 -14.79 46.79
N PRO A 3 -18.95 -15.46 45.64
CA PRO A 3 -17.62 -15.80 45.14
C PRO A 3 -16.94 -14.61 44.44
N ARG A 4 -15.69 -14.34 44.82
CA ARG A 4 -14.84 -13.29 44.22
C ARG A 4 -14.43 -13.69 42.79
N ARG A 5 -14.76 -12.82 41.82
CA ARG A 5 -14.24 -12.87 40.44
C ARG A 5 -12.76 -12.50 40.43
N ILE A 6 -11.93 -13.37 39.87
CA ILE A 6 -10.51 -13.11 39.60
C ILE A 6 -10.43 -12.37 38.25
N GLY A 7 -10.14 -11.06 38.30
CA GLY A 7 -9.87 -10.25 37.11
C GLY A 7 -8.46 -10.52 36.59
N ALA A 8 -8.35 -10.91 35.32
CA ALA A 8 -7.08 -11.10 34.63
C ALA A 8 -6.41 -9.74 34.35
N SER A 9 -5.36 -9.42 35.09
CA SER A 9 -4.51 -8.26 34.84
C SER A 9 -3.45 -8.61 33.79
N LEU A 10 -3.60 -8.08 32.57
CA LEU A 10 -2.54 -8.08 31.57
C LEU A 10 -1.36 -7.24 32.09
N GLY A 11 -0.18 -7.85 32.16
CA GLY A 11 1.04 -7.23 32.68
C GLY A 11 1.49 -5.97 31.92
N PRO A 12 2.42 -5.19 32.50
CA PRO A 12 2.84 -3.89 31.97
C PRO A 12 3.43 -4.00 30.57
N PHE A 13 2.99 -3.12 29.67
CA PHE A 13 3.44 -3.08 28.29
C PHE A 13 4.70 -2.22 28.10
N PRO A 14 5.48 -2.48 27.05
CA PRO A 14 6.79 -1.87 26.84
C PRO A 14 6.90 -0.34 26.74
N TRP A 15 5.89 0.38 26.28
CA TRP A 15 5.94 1.84 26.05
C TRP A 15 5.65 2.66 27.32
N GLU A 16 5.93 2.10 28.49
CA GLU A 16 5.40 2.53 29.78
C GLU A 16 6.08 3.72 30.48
N ARG A 17 6.99 4.46 29.82
CA ARG A 17 7.64 5.63 30.47
C ARG A 17 7.42 6.93 29.69
N LYS A 18 6.69 7.86 30.31
CA LYS A 18 6.46 9.23 29.84
C LYS A 18 7.75 10.06 29.99
N PRO A 19 8.13 10.93 29.03
CA PRO A 19 8.97 12.08 29.34
C PRO A 19 8.19 13.06 30.23
N LYS A 20 8.88 13.68 31.20
CA LYS A 20 8.31 14.65 32.15
C LYS A 20 7.58 15.77 31.38
N ARG A 21 6.28 15.95 31.64
CA ARG A 21 5.49 17.07 31.09
C ARG A 21 5.78 18.35 31.88
N LEU A 22 6.22 19.39 31.19
CA LEU A 22 6.07 20.79 31.61
C LEU A 22 4.57 21.13 31.64
N ARG A 23 4.11 21.73 32.74
CA ARG A 23 2.74 22.23 32.93
C ARG A 23 2.50 23.43 32.00
N SER A 24 1.39 23.43 31.26
CA SER A 24 0.73 24.68 30.87
C SER A 24 -0.69 24.64 31.39
N CYS A 25 -1.06 25.72 32.09
CA CYS A 25 -2.35 25.92 32.71
C CYS A 25 -3.35 26.42 31.64
N ALA A 26 -4.49 25.74 31.52
CA ALA A 26 -5.72 26.34 31.04
C ALA A 26 -6.88 25.53 31.64
N LEU A 27 -7.53 26.13 32.64
CA LEU A 27 -8.79 25.66 33.21
C LEU A 27 -9.92 26.13 32.29
N ALA A 28 -10.81 25.21 31.90
CA ALA A 28 -12.15 25.55 31.43
C ALA A 28 -13.13 24.46 31.92
N ASP A 29 -14.23 24.95 32.50
CA ASP A 29 -15.27 24.28 33.28
C ASP A 29 -16.17 23.36 32.42
N PRO A 30 -16.53 22.13 32.86
CA PRO A 30 -17.37 21.22 32.09
C PRO A 30 -18.81 21.20 32.63
N LYS A 31 -19.71 21.99 32.03
CA LYS A 31 -21.16 21.80 32.22
C LYS A 31 -21.95 22.02 30.93
N ASN A 32 -22.83 21.05 30.64
CA ASN A 32 -23.89 21.00 29.63
C ASN A 32 -23.50 20.98 28.15
N VAL A 33 -23.42 19.77 27.58
CA VAL A 33 -23.86 19.55 26.19
C VAL A 33 -24.66 18.24 26.15
N GLU A 34 -25.97 18.36 26.01
CA GLU A 34 -26.90 17.27 25.68
C GLU A 34 -26.50 16.62 24.35
N PHE A 35 -26.56 15.30 24.31
CA PHE A 35 -26.37 14.52 23.09
C PHE A 35 -27.60 14.70 22.17
N GLN A 36 -27.50 15.57 21.18
CA GLN A 36 -28.45 15.58 20.06
C GLN A 36 -28.23 14.36 19.18
N HIS A 37 -29.20 13.45 19.22
CA HIS A 37 -29.41 12.44 18.19
C HIS A 37 -29.72 13.15 16.86
N LEU A 38 -28.85 12.98 15.85
CA LEU A 38 -29.15 13.44 14.49
C LEU A 38 -29.93 12.35 13.75
N PRO A 39 -31.09 12.69 13.15
CA PRO A 39 -31.97 11.74 12.48
C PRO A 39 -31.39 11.24 11.15
N LEU A 40 -31.69 9.98 10.85
CA LEU A 40 -31.48 9.33 9.56
C LEU A 40 -32.31 10.06 8.49
N GLU A 41 -31.68 10.48 7.39
CA GLU A 41 -32.39 11.04 6.24
C GLU A 41 -33.14 9.92 5.49
N SER A 42 -34.37 9.66 5.92
CA SER A 42 -35.46 9.19 5.07
C SER A 42 -36.63 10.17 5.22
N ASP A 43 -37.32 10.44 4.12
CA ASP A 43 -38.55 11.24 3.98
C ASP A 43 -38.40 12.76 3.88
N ARG A 44 -38.24 13.22 2.62
CA ARG A 44 -38.92 14.44 2.16
C ARG A 44 -39.56 14.19 0.80
N LEU A 45 -40.88 13.94 0.82
CA LEU A 45 -41.78 14.06 -0.31
C LEU A 45 -42.24 15.53 -0.44
N ASP A 46 -41.97 16.07 -1.63
CA ASP A 46 -42.72 17.04 -2.45
C ASP A 46 -43.25 18.37 -1.92
N LYS A 47 -42.87 19.44 -2.65
CA LYS A 47 -43.83 20.34 -3.33
C LYS A 47 -43.27 20.78 -4.70
N PRO A 48 -44.13 20.93 -5.74
CA PRO A 48 -43.73 20.95 -7.13
C PRO A 48 -43.30 22.35 -7.59
N ILE A 49 -42.18 22.43 -8.30
CA ILE A 49 -41.76 23.63 -9.02
C ILE A 49 -41.95 23.35 -10.52
N GLY A 50 -42.53 24.33 -11.21
CA GLY A 50 -43.18 24.25 -12.51
C GLY A 50 -42.44 23.51 -13.62
N THR A 51 -43.19 22.67 -14.33
CA THR A 51 -42.88 22.18 -15.66
C THR A 51 -42.98 23.33 -16.67
N SER A 52 -41.85 23.83 -17.13
CA SER A 52 -41.78 24.54 -18.41
C SER A 52 -40.46 24.22 -19.13
N GLY A 53 -40.55 23.33 -20.11
CA GLY A 53 -39.68 23.27 -21.29
C GLY A 53 -38.19 23.05 -21.06
N LEU A 54 -37.76 21.79 -20.98
CA LEU A 54 -36.67 21.24 -21.82
C LEU A 54 -36.55 19.72 -21.52
N ASN A 55 -37.56 18.94 -21.96
CA ASN A 55 -37.34 17.52 -22.20
C ASN A 55 -36.58 17.38 -23.53
N THR A 56 -35.28 17.65 -23.47
CA THR A 56 -34.33 17.02 -24.37
C THR A 56 -33.57 16.05 -23.50
N LEU A 57 -34.10 14.82 -23.39
CA LEU A 57 -33.24 13.66 -23.23
C LEU A 57 -32.27 13.74 -24.41
N LEU A 58 -31.08 14.28 -24.16
CA LEU A 58 -29.96 14.14 -25.07
C LEU A 58 -29.77 12.64 -25.22
N ASP A 59 -30.14 12.13 -26.39
CA ASP A 59 -29.86 10.77 -26.81
C ASP A 59 -28.34 10.69 -26.93
N TYR A 60 -27.69 10.32 -25.82
CA TYR A 60 -26.25 10.14 -25.79
C TYR A 60 -25.97 8.78 -26.41
N GLU A 61 -25.35 8.78 -27.59
CA GLU A 61 -24.78 7.55 -28.12
C GLU A 61 -23.72 7.05 -27.13
N ASP A 62 -24.00 5.92 -26.46
CA ASP A 62 -23.09 5.24 -25.55
C ASP A 62 -21.93 4.59 -26.34
N GLN A 63 -21.06 5.41 -26.93
CA GLN A 63 -20.00 4.96 -27.84
C GLN A 63 -18.83 4.26 -27.14
N TYR A 64 -18.71 4.40 -25.81
CA TYR A 64 -17.51 4.07 -25.03
C TYR A 64 -17.47 2.66 -24.42
N LEU A 65 -18.61 1.98 -24.30
CA LEU A 65 -18.70 0.64 -23.73
C LEU A 65 -19.10 -0.36 -24.81
N ARG A 66 -18.12 -0.64 -25.68
CA ARG A 66 -18.25 -1.60 -26.79
C ARG A 66 -18.14 -3.06 -26.34
N TYR A 67 -17.80 -3.32 -25.07
CA TYR A 67 -17.70 -4.66 -24.49
C TYR A 67 -18.93 -4.96 -23.63
N GLY A 68 -19.62 -6.07 -23.94
CA GLY A 68 -20.90 -6.44 -23.32
C GLY A 68 -20.80 -6.76 -21.82
N ASP A 69 -19.65 -7.25 -21.38
CA ASP A 69 -19.32 -7.50 -19.97
C ASP A 69 -19.28 -6.20 -19.16
N LEU A 70 -18.62 -5.16 -19.66
CA LEU A 70 -18.54 -3.85 -18.99
C LEU A 70 -19.86 -3.08 -19.02
N LYS A 71 -20.71 -3.32 -20.04
CA LYS A 71 -22.05 -2.73 -20.16
C LYS A 71 -23.03 -3.30 -19.13
N SER A 72 -22.82 -4.56 -18.72
CA SER A 72 -23.61 -5.24 -17.69
C SER A 72 -23.26 -4.84 -16.26
N LEU A 73 -22.11 -4.20 -16.05
CA LEU A 73 -21.68 -3.74 -14.73
C LEU A 73 -22.48 -2.49 -14.32
N PRO A 74 -23.31 -2.54 -13.26
CA PRO A 74 -24.25 -1.47 -12.91
C PRO A 74 -23.62 -0.10 -12.64
N ARG A 75 -22.31 -0.07 -12.36
CA ARG A 75 -21.57 1.15 -11.97
C ARG A 75 -20.68 1.72 -13.06
N SER A 76 -20.35 0.96 -14.11
CA SER A 76 -19.35 1.38 -15.10
C SER A 76 -19.82 2.59 -15.92
N GLN A 77 -21.07 2.59 -16.39
CA GLN A 77 -21.63 3.71 -17.16
C GLN A 77 -21.66 5.01 -16.35
N ASP A 78 -22.10 4.90 -15.10
CA ASP A 78 -22.19 6.00 -14.15
C ASP A 78 -20.81 6.61 -13.85
N VAL A 79 -19.79 5.77 -13.78
CA VAL A 79 -18.41 6.16 -13.51
C VAL A 79 -17.83 6.97 -14.68
N PHE A 80 -17.94 6.45 -15.90
CA PHE A 80 -17.38 7.14 -17.08
C PHE A 80 -18.11 8.46 -17.37
N ARG A 81 -19.44 8.49 -17.24
CA ARG A 81 -20.23 9.72 -17.41
C ARG A 81 -19.88 10.79 -16.37
N LYS A 82 -19.55 10.40 -15.14
CA LYS A 82 -19.11 11.33 -14.09
C LYS A 82 -17.70 11.86 -14.35
N ILE A 83 -16.78 11.03 -14.85
CA ILE A 83 -15.44 11.46 -15.25
C ILE A 83 -15.51 12.47 -16.41
N GLU A 84 -16.38 12.26 -17.39
CA GLU A 84 -16.56 13.15 -18.54
C GLU A 84 -17.18 14.50 -18.16
N LYS A 85 -18.14 14.48 -17.23
CA LYS A 85 -18.80 15.69 -16.75
C LYS A 85 -17.96 16.49 -15.76
N ASP A 86 -16.87 15.92 -15.25
CA ASP A 86 -16.03 16.57 -14.25
C ASP A 86 -14.86 17.31 -14.93
N PRO A 87 -14.92 18.65 -15.03
CA PRO A 87 -13.87 19.46 -15.65
C PRO A 87 -12.53 19.38 -14.90
N ILE A 88 -12.50 18.83 -13.68
CA ILE A 88 -11.28 18.59 -12.89
C ILE A 88 -10.61 17.27 -13.31
N LEU A 89 -11.40 16.26 -13.72
CA LEU A 89 -10.91 14.94 -14.12
C LEU A 89 -10.62 14.82 -15.63
N SER A 90 -11.07 15.80 -16.41
CA SER A 90 -10.83 15.95 -17.84
C SER A 90 -9.80 17.07 -18.10
N LEU A 91 -8.53 16.72 -18.30
CA LEU A 91 -7.49 17.67 -18.71
C LEU A 91 -7.28 17.62 -20.22
N ARG A 92 -7.32 18.77 -20.89
CA ARG A 92 -6.93 18.90 -22.31
C ARG A 92 -5.45 18.59 -22.41
N LEU A 93 -5.05 17.66 -23.27
CA LEU A 93 -3.65 17.26 -23.41
C LEU A 93 -2.94 18.07 -24.52
N PRO A 94 -1.59 18.00 -24.57
CA PRO A 94 -0.81 18.57 -25.67
C PRO A 94 -1.23 17.96 -27.02
N ARG A 95 -0.95 18.68 -28.11
CA ARG A 95 -1.17 18.17 -29.47
C ARG A 95 -0.40 16.87 -29.72
N PRO A 96 -0.87 15.98 -30.61
CA PRO A 96 -0.05 14.90 -31.13
C PRO A 96 1.28 15.45 -31.66
N ASP A 97 2.36 14.69 -31.47
CA ASP A 97 3.73 15.05 -31.86
C ASP A 97 4.37 16.15 -30.98
N ALA A 98 3.70 16.55 -29.91
CA ALA A 98 4.31 17.33 -28.85
C ALA A 98 5.51 16.55 -28.29
N THR A 99 6.70 17.14 -28.39
CA THR A 99 7.87 16.61 -27.71
C THR A 99 7.55 16.48 -26.22
N ALA A 100 8.18 15.53 -25.55
CA ALA A 100 7.96 15.35 -24.12
C ALA A 100 8.28 16.62 -23.30
N GLY A 101 9.15 17.50 -23.81
CA GLY A 101 9.31 18.87 -23.28
C GLY A 101 8.01 19.68 -23.29
N LYS A 102 7.27 19.67 -24.40
CA LYS A 102 5.95 20.32 -24.52
C LYS A 102 4.87 19.61 -23.67
N VAL A 103 5.00 18.31 -23.45
CA VAL A 103 4.12 17.55 -22.54
C VAL A 103 4.37 17.97 -21.08
N LEU A 104 5.63 18.09 -20.69
CA LEU A 104 6.01 18.56 -19.36
C LEU A 104 5.65 20.04 -19.15
N GLU A 105 5.88 20.89 -20.14
CA GLU A 105 5.48 22.31 -20.11
C GLU A 105 3.96 22.44 -19.92
N HIS A 106 3.17 21.70 -20.70
CA HIS A 106 1.73 21.66 -20.56
C HIS A 106 1.28 21.12 -19.18
N ALA A 107 1.94 20.08 -18.68
CA ALA A 107 1.66 19.55 -17.35
C ALA A 107 1.99 20.59 -16.26
N CYS A 108 3.13 21.27 -16.36
CA CYS A 108 3.52 22.37 -15.49
C CYS A 108 2.49 23.50 -15.50
N CYS A 109 2.09 24.01 -16.67
CA CYS A 109 1.05 25.04 -16.77
C CYS A 109 -0.29 24.58 -16.18
N THR A 110 -0.65 23.31 -16.40
CA THR A 110 -1.88 22.73 -15.85
C THR A 110 -1.81 22.63 -14.32
N PHE A 111 -0.67 22.22 -13.76
CA PHE A 111 -0.46 22.17 -12.31
C PHE A 111 -0.39 23.56 -11.68
N GLU A 112 0.22 24.54 -12.35
CA GLU A 112 0.25 25.93 -11.89
C GLU A 112 -1.15 26.53 -11.86
N ARG A 113 -1.96 26.28 -12.91
CA ARG A 113 -3.37 26.66 -12.93
C ARG A 113 -4.15 26.00 -11.80
N LEU A 114 -4.06 24.67 -11.67
CA LEU A 114 -4.73 23.93 -10.60
C LEU A 114 -4.31 24.41 -9.21
N LEU A 115 -3.01 24.68 -9.01
CA LEU A 115 -2.49 25.23 -7.76
C LEU A 115 -3.00 26.65 -7.50
N SER A 116 -3.09 27.49 -8.54
CA SER A 116 -3.63 28.84 -8.42
C SER A 116 -5.11 28.81 -8.03
N ASP A 117 -5.90 28.01 -8.73
CA ASP A 117 -7.36 27.94 -8.57
C ASP A 117 -7.77 27.30 -7.24
N ASN A 118 -6.91 26.47 -6.66
CA ASN A 118 -7.22 25.65 -5.49
C ASN A 118 -6.36 25.95 -4.25
N LYS A 119 -5.64 27.09 -4.22
CA LYS A 119 -4.95 27.54 -3.01
C LYS A 119 -5.97 27.70 -1.85
N PRO A 120 -5.62 27.25 -0.63
CA PRO A 120 -4.28 26.90 -0.14
C PRO A 120 -3.92 25.40 -0.23
N MET A 121 -4.59 24.57 -1.03
CA MET A 121 -4.30 23.13 -1.08
C MET A 121 -2.92 22.81 -1.68
N THR A 122 -2.13 22.01 -0.97
CA THR A 122 -0.86 21.47 -1.46
C THR A 122 -1.10 20.10 -2.09
N PHE A 123 -0.99 19.99 -3.41
CA PHE A 123 -1.07 18.71 -4.12
C PHE A 123 0.32 18.06 -4.23
N LYS A 124 0.37 16.73 -4.16
CA LYS A 124 1.53 15.93 -4.56
C LYS A 124 1.19 15.25 -5.88
N PHE A 125 1.67 15.80 -6.99
CA PHE A 125 1.50 15.20 -8.30
C PHE A 125 2.67 14.24 -8.57
N GLY A 126 2.37 12.98 -8.84
CA GLY A 126 3.34 12.02 -9.40
C GLY A 126 3.08 11.91 -10.90
N ILE A 127 4.02 12.34 -11.73
CA ILE A 127 3.97 12.06 -13.17
C ILE A 127 4.73 10.75 -13.37
N THR A 128 4.03 9.70 -13.78
CA THR A 128 4.65 8.43 -14.19
C THR A 128 4.29 8.17 -15.65
N HIS A 129 5.28 8.25 -16.54
CA HIS A 129 5.13 7.81 -17.92
C HIS A 129 5.71 6.40 -18.08
N VAL A 130 4.95 5.50 -18.68
CA VAL A 130 5.38 4.17 -19.12
C VAL A 130 4.82 3.93 -20.52
N LEU A 131 5.67 3.88 -21.55
CA LEU A 131 5.42 3.34 -22.91
C LEU A 131 6.81 3.01 -23.48
N LYS A 132 7.14 1.82 -24.04
CA LYS A 132 6.50 1.11 -25.15
C LYS A 132 6.98 -0.35 -25.25
N ALA A 133 6.18 -1.20 -25.91
CA ALA A 133 6.56 -2.48 -26.47
C ALA A 133 7.70 -2.34 -27.51
N ALA A 134 8.64 -3.29 -27.52
CA ALA A 134 9.62 -3.47 -28.59
C ALA A 134 9.42 -4.84 -29.25
N ARG A 135 9.35 -4.82 -30.59
CA ARG A 135 9.36 -5.96 -31.50
C ARG A 135 10.48 -6.94 -31.11
N MET A 136 10.17 -8.23 -30.98
CA MET A 136 11.15 -9.31 -31.10
C MET A 136 11.19 -9.75 -32.56
N SER A 137 12.26 -9.40 -33.28
CA SER A 137 12.86 -10.28 -34.28
C SER A 137 14.05 -10.95 -33.59
N GLU A 138 14.18 -12.25 -33.79
CA GLU A 138 15.29 -13.10 -33.32
C GLU A 138 16.65 -12.49 -33.70
N VAL A 139 17.62 -12.55 -32.78
CA VAL A 139 19.02 -13.00 -32.96
C VAL A 139 19.76 -12.92 -31.60
N GLU A 140 20.44 -14.03 -31.31
CA GLU A 140 21.38 -14.45 -30.27
C GLU A 140 22.00 -13.46 -29.27
N GLY A 141 22.02 -13.90 -27.99
CA GLY A 141 23.21 -13.89 -27.13
C GLY A 141 23.62 -12.59 -26.41
N THR A 142 23.05 -12.29 -25.24
CA THR A 142 23.73 -11.77 -24.01
C THR A 142 22.71 -11.41 -22.89
N PRO A 143 23.10 -11.46 -21.59
CA PRO A 143 22.17 -11.43 -20.45
C PRO A 143 21.90 -10.02 -19.87
N PHE A 144 20.80 -9.91 -19.12
CA PHE A 144 20.26 -8.74 -18.36
C PHE A 144 19.49 -7.66 -19.15
N LYS A 145 18.16 -7.64 -18.96
CA LYS A 145 17.33 -6.42 -19.09
C LYS A 145 16.27 -6.35 -17.96
N PRO A 146 16.11 -5.21 -17.26
CA PRO A 146 15.07 -5.03 -16.27
C PRO A 146 13.71 -4.67 -16.90
N PHE A 147 12.68 -5.40 -16.47
CA PHE A 147 11.40 -4.91 -15.94
C PHE A 147 10.39 -4.11 -16.81
N LYS A 148 9.21 -4.75 -16.96
CA LYS A 148 7.82 -4.31 -16.69
C LYS A 148 7.18 -3.17 -17.49
N MET A 149 6.41 -3.60 -18.47
CA MET A 149 5.25 -2.96 -19.12
C MET A 149 4.05 -2.96 -18.14
N GLN A 150 3.19 -1.93 -18.06
CA GLN A 150 1.98 -1.81 -18.89
C GLN A 150 1.29 -0.45 -18.66
N ILE A 151 0.95 0.24 -19.76
CA ILE A 151 -0.19 1.16 -19.86
C ILE A 151 -0.98 0.73 -21.10
N VAL A 152 -2.30 0.70 -20.90
CA VAL A 152 -3.44 0.77 -21.83
C VAL A 152 -3.05 1.01 -23.30
N ALA A 153 -3.52 0.11 -24.16
CA ALA A 153 -3.38 0.22 -25.61
C ALA A 153 -3.75 1.62 -26.08
N SER A 154 -2.84 2.28 -26.79
CA SER A 154 -3.19 3.51 -27.49
C SER A 154 -4.30 3.18 -28.49
N SER A 155 -5.24 4.11 -28.65
CA SER A 155 -6.24 4.13 -29.72
C SER A 155 -5.63 3.75 -31.07
N LEU A 156 -4.40 4.20 -31.37
CA LEU A 156 -3.65 3.84 -32.57
C LEU A 156 -3.38 2.33 -32.70
N SER A 157 -2.92 1.67 -31.63
CA SER A 157 -2.65 0.22 -31.67
C SER A 157 -3.93 -0.57 -31.89
N GLN A 158 -5.05 -0.13 -31.30
CA GLN A 158 -6.35 -0.76 -31.47
C GLN A 158 -6.92 -0.55 -32.88
N ILE A 159 -6.81 0.67 -33.43
CA ILE A 159 -7.21 0.98 -34.80
C ILE A 159 -6.37 0.20 -35.82
N LEU A 160 -5.04 0.15 -35.66
CA LEU A 160 -4.17 -0.58 -36.57
C LEU A 160 -4.36 -2.09 -36.49
N THR A 161 -4.55 -2.64 -35.28
CA THR A 161 -4.86 -4.07 -35.10
C THR A 161 -6.22 -4.40 -35.68
N ALA A 162 -7.24 -3.54 -35.47
CA ALA A 162 -8.57 -3.73 -36.05
C ALA A 162 -8.55 -3.63 -37.58
N LYS A 163 -7.72 -2.76 -38.16
CA LYS A 163 -7.50 -2.68 -39.62
C LYS A 163 -6.85 -3.95 -40.17
N ALA A 164 -5.76 -4.41 -39.54
CA ALA A 164 -5.09 -5.65 -39.94
C ALA A 164 -6.02 -6.87 -39.82
N VAL A 165 -6.76 -7.00 -38.72
CA VAL A 165 -7.75 -8.08 -38.53
C VAL A 165 -8.89 -7.98 -39.55
N ALA A 166 -9.29 -6.77 -39.98
CA ALA A 166 -10.29 -6.59 -41.03
C ALA A 166 -9.80 -6.96 -42.43
N GLU A 167 -8.52 -6.73 -42.71
CA GLU A 167 -7.86 -7.19 -43.93
C GLU A 167 -7.76 -8.72 -43.97
N ASP A 168 -7.39 -9.35 -42.84
CA ASP A 168 -7.15 -10.79 -42.77
C ASP A 168 -8.45 -11.63 -42.73
N PHE A 169 -9.50 -11.17 -42.04
CA PHE A 169 -10.70 -11.98 -41.76
C PHE A 169 -11.95 -11.55 -42.54
N GLY A 170 -11.88 -10.46 -43.31
CA GLY A 170 -12.99 -9.96 -44.11
C GLY A 170 -14.07 -9.22 -43.31
N VAL A 171 -14.77 -8.31 -44.01
CA VAL A 171 -15.67 -7.32 -43.41
C VAL A 171 -16.85 -7.95 -42.64
N GLU A 172 -17.36 -9.09 -43.12
CA GLU A 172 -18.52 -9.77 -42.54
C GLU A 172 -18.20 -10.42 -41.18
N GLN A 173 -17.02 -11.05 -41.05
CA GLN A 173 -16.57 -11.66 -39.81
C GLN A 173 -16.18 -10.59 -38.77
N CYS A 174 -15.59 -9.48 -39.22
CA CYS A 174 -15.29 -8.34 -38.35
C CYS A 174 -16.54 -7.62 -37.86
N ALA A 175 -17.63 -7.61 -38.61
CA ALA A 175 -18.91 -7.09 -38.16
C ALA A 175 -19.53 -7.97 -37.06
N LYS A 176 -19.49 -9.30 -37.22
CA LYS A 176 -19.96 -10.26 -36.20
C LYS A 176 -19.19 -10.13 -34.87
N ASN A 177 -17.91 -9.77 -34.94
CA ASN A 177 -17.02 -9.66 -33.77
C ASN A 177 -16.91 -8.23 -33.19
N GLY A 178 -17.67 -7.24 -33.70
CA GLY A 178 -17.66 -5.86 -33.18
C GLY A 178 -16.39 -5.04 -33.52
N ILE A 179 -15.59 -5.49 -34.49
CA ILE A 179 -14.30 -4.89 -34.89
C ILE A 179 -14.50 -3.87 -36.03
N SER A 180 -15.62 -3.96 -36.76
CA SER A 180 -15.92 -3.16 -37.95
C SER A 180 -15.91 -1.63 -37.75
N LEU A 181 -16.25 -1.16 -36.55
CA LEU A 181 -16.21 0.27 -36.20
C LEU A 181 -14.77 0.75 -35.96
N TRP A 182 -13.89 -0.09 -35.44
CA TRP A 182 -12.49 0.24 -35.16
C TRP A 182 -11.62 0.16 -36.42
N SER A 183 -11.90 -0.78 -37.33
CA SER A 183 -11.18 -0.87 -38.61
C SER A 183 -11.47 0.32 -39.54
N LYS A 184 -12.66 0.92 -39.41
CA LYS A 184 -13.07 2.11 -40.18
C LYS A 184 -12.68 3.44 -39.53
N ALA A 185 -12.20 3.42 -38.29
CA ALA A 185 -11.77 4.65 -37.62
C ALA A 185 -10.52 5.23 -38.29
N ASP A 186 -10.54 6.52 -38.55
CA ASP A 186 -9.35 7.24 -39.03
C ASP A 186 -8.28 7.23 -37.93
N VAL A 187 -7.03 7.06 -38.33
CA VAL A 187 -5.88 7.24 -37.44
C VAL A 187 -5.79 8.67 -36.90
N THR A 188 -6.57 9.62 -37.43
CA THR A 188 -6.69 11.01 -36.97
C THR A 188 -7.86 11.30 -36.00
N HIS A 189 -8.64 10.28 -35.57
CA HIS A 189 -9.87 10.48 -34.78
C HIS A 189 -9.68 11.37 -33.53
N PRO A 190 -10.56 12.35 -33.22
CA PRO A 190 -10.35 13.32 -32.13
C PRO A 190 -10.33 12.73 -30.71
N GLU A 191 -10.91 11.54 -30.50
CA GLU A 191 -10.82 10.81 -29.23
C GLU A 191 -9.51 10.03 -29.04
N ARG A 192 -8.60 10.10 -30.02
CA ARG A 192 -7.32 9.40 -30.05
C ARG A 192 -6.41 9.71 -28.85
N ASP A 193 -6.54 10.90 -28.26
CA ASP A 193 -5.51 11.47 -27.39
C ASP A 193 -6.04 11.95 -26.02
N VAL A 194 -7.17 11.41 -25.55
CA VAL A 194 -7.64 11.67 -24.19
C VAL A 194 -7.06 10.64 -23.23
N PHE A 195 -5.93 10.95 -22.60
CA PHE A 195 -5.47 10.22 -21.41
C PHE A 195 -6.41 10.53 -20.24
N ARG A 196 -7.27 9.59 -19.90
CA ARG A 196 -8.13 9.66 -18.73
C ARG A 196 -7.29 9.30 -17.50
N ILE A 197 -7.07 10.27 -16.62
CA ILE A 197 -6.35 10.04 -15.36
C ILE A 197 -7.34 9.44 -14.37
N CYS A 198 -7.05 8.22 -13.90
CA CYS A 198 -7.77 7.60 -12.81
C CYS A 198 -6.92 7.65 -11.54
N ILE A 199 -7.44 8.28 -10.49
CA ILE A 199 -6.80 8.28 -9.18
C ILE A 199 -7.20 6.99 -8.46
N LEU A 200 -6.27 6.05 -8.34
CA LEU A 200 -6.52 4.73 -7.76
C LEU A 200 -6.60 4.74 -6.23
N GLY A 201 -6.06 5.78 -5.59
CA GLY A 201 -6.08 5.96 -4.14
C GLY A 201 -4.94 6.81 -3.62
N VAL A 202 -4.97 7.06 -2.32
CA VAL A 202 -3.93 7.78 -1.57
C VAL A 202 -3.08 6.79 -0.81
N LYS A 203 -1.78 6.75 -1.11
CA LYS A 203 -0.80 5.96 -0.35
C LYS A 203 0.03 6.84 0.59
N GLY A 204 0.54 6.23 1.64
CA GLY A 204 1.42 6.85 2.61
C GLY A 204 1.69 5.94 3.80
N ASP A 205 2.56 6.39 4.70
CA ASP A 205 2.71 5.73 5.98
C ASP A 205 1.40 5.86 6.81
N ALA A 206 1.18 4.94 7.73
CA ALA A 206 -0.05 4.93 8.53
C ALA A 206 -0.28 6.25 9.31
N PRO A 207 0.75 6.91 9.91
CA PRO A 207 0.57 8.23 10.52
C PRO A 207 0.06 9.30 9.55
N TYR A 208 0.61 9.37 8.33
CA TYR A 208 0.16 10.32 7.31
C TYR A 208 -1.28 10.05 6.92
N LEU A 209 -1.62 8.79 6.60
CA LEU A 209 -2.99 8.41 6.22
C LEU A 209 -3.98 8.75 7.34
N SER A 210 -3.65 8.47 8.60
CA SER A 210 -4.53 8.80 9.74
C SER A 210 -4.81 10.30 9.86
N LYS A 211 -3.83 11.15 9.56
CA LYS A 211 -4.00 12.62 9.63
C LYS A 211 -4.83 13.13 8.47
N VAL A 212 -4.47 12.74 7.26
CA VAL A 212 -5.12 13.21 6.01
C VAL A 212 -6.56 12.71 5.91
N ALA A 213 -6.81 11.49 6.36
CA ALA A 213 -8.13 10.87 6.33
C ALA A 213 -8.97 11.14 7.60
N HIS A 214 -8.46 11.93 8.55
CA HIS A 214 -9.11 12.19 9.84
C HIS A 214 -9.59 10.92 10.56
N PHE A 215 -8.78 9.86 10.51
CA PHE A 215 -9.16 8.57 11.08
C PHE A 215 -9.30 8.66 12.60
N TYR A 216 -10.50 8.39 13.10
CA TYR A 216 -10.74 8.18 14.54
C TYR A 216 -10.44 6.74 14.97
N ARG A 217 -10.31 5.80 14.00
CA ARG A 217 -9.78 4.44 14.21
C ARG A 217 -8.47 4.27 13.44
N SER A 218 -7.39 4.03 14.17
CA SER A 218 -6.06 3.81 13.59
C SER A 218 -5.23 2.90 14.49
N TYR A 219 -4.05 2.51 14.04
CA TYR A 219 -3.09 1.74 14.85
C TYR A 219 -2.75 2.43 16.19
N ASN A 220 -2.93 3.76 16.31
CA ASN A 220 -2.70 4.52 17.55
C ASN A 220 -3.86 4.43 18.56
N THR A 221 -5.05 3.99 18.12
CA THR A 221 -6.28 3.91 18.93
C THR A 221 -6.56 2.51 19.43
N PHE A 222 -5.61 1.58 19.23
CA PHE A 222 -5.63 0.26 19.86
C PHE A 222 -5.64 0.40 21.38
N ALA A 223 -6.39 -0.48 22.05
CA ALA A 223 -6.52 -0.45 23.51
C ALA A 223 -5.17 -0.71 24.17
N LYS A 224 -4.65 0.27 24.91
CA LYS A 224 -3.25 0.20 25.39
C LYS A 224 -3.09 -0.57 26.70
N ARG A 225 -4.17 -0.74 27.47
CA ARG A 225 -4.18 -1.40 28.79
C ARG A 225 -5.56 -1.94 29.14
N GLY A 226 -5.64 -3.23 29.47
CA GLY A 226 -6.74 -3.87 30.21
C GLY A 226 -8.16 -3.40 29.84
N ASP A 227 -9.04 -3.34 30.85
CA ASP A 227 -10.36 -2.72 30.72
C ASP A 227 -10.19 -1.20 30.61
N GLU A 228 -10.22 -0.69 29.39
CA GLU A 228 -10.33 0.75 29.16
C GLU A 228 -11.66 1.26 29.74
N ARG A 229 -11.70 2.52 30.18
CA ARG A 229 -12.90 3.15 30.80
C ARG A 229 -14.12 3.25 29.87
N GLY A 230 -14.02 2.74 28.65
CA GLY A 230 -15.11 2.68 27.66
C GLY A 230 -14.82 1.62 26.60
N PRO A 231 -15.81 1.32 25.74
CA PRO A 231 -15.65 0.33 24.69
C PRO A 231 -14.50 0.72 23.75
N PRO A 232 -13.64 -0.23 23.36
CA PRO A 232 -12.47 0.06 22.54
C PRO A 232 -12.92 0.55 21.16
N LYS A 233 -12.31 1.64 20.70
CA LYS A 233 -12.72 2.34 19.47
C LYS A 233 -12.46 1.52 18.19
N GLY A 234 -11.61 0.50 18.25
CA GLY A 234 -11.05 -0.17 17.08
C GLY A 234 -9.67 0.36 16.72
N CYS A 235 -8.86 -0.48 16.06
CA CYS A 235 -7.52 -0.14 15.61
C CYS A 235 -7.36 -0.17 14.09
N CYS A 236 -8.37 -0.64 13.35
CA CYS A 236 -8.36 -0.68 11.89
C CYS A 236 -9.25 0.41 11.31
N PRO A 237 -8.78 1.18 10.30
CA PRO A 237 -9.63 2.10 9.57
C PRO A 237 -10.58 1.39 8.60
N TYR A 238 -10.26 0.17 8.15
CA TYR A 238 -11.00 -0.52 7.10
C TYR A 238 -12.15 -1.40 7.61
N CYS A 239 -12.10 -1.80 8.88
CA CYS A 239 -13.09 -2.70 9.50
C CYS A 239 -13.28 -2.39 10.99
N LEU A 240 -14.00 -3.25 11.72
CA LEU A 240 -14.25 -3.11 13.17
C LEU A 240 -13.25 -3.88 14.05
N ALA A 241 -12.11 -4.31 13.50
CA ALA A 241 -11.08 -4.97 14.29
C ALA A 241 -10.50 -4.08 15.40
N GLY A 242 -10.25 -4.71 16.55
CA GLY A 242 -9.82 -4.05 17.78
C GLY A 242 -10.98 -3.41 18.56
N THR A 243 -12.22 -3.69 18.19
CA THR A 243 -13.41 -3.40 19.01
C THR A 243 -13.76 -4.62 19.87
N SER A 244 -14.76 -4.51 20.76
CA SER A 244 -15.25 -5.64 21.54
C SER A 244 -15.89 -6.76 20.69
N LEU A 245 -16.27 -6.46 19.44
CA LEU A 245 -16.93 -7.41 18.55
C LEU A 245 -15.94 -8.29 17.78
N CYS A 246 -14.77 -7.73 17.42
CA CYS A 246 -13.81 -8.40 16.55
C CYS A 246 -12.38 -8.13 17.02
N ALA A 247 -11.67 -9.19 17.41
CA ALA A 247 -10.25 -9.12 17.76
C ALA A 247 -9.41 -8.82 16.52
N ALA A 248 -8.44 -7.91 16.64
CA ALA A 248 -7.50 -7.62 15.55
C ALA A 248 -6.44 -8.72 15.40
N GLU A 249 -6.20 -9.45 16.49
CA GLU A 249 -5.25 -10.53 16.66
C GLU A 249 -5.69 -11.83 15.97
N GLU A 250 -6.91 -11.90 15.45
CA GLU A 250 -7.40 -13.02 14.66
C GLU A 250 -6.76 -13.02 13.27
N ILE A 251 -5.53 -13.54 13.20
CA ILE A 251 -4.68 -13.52 12.00
C ILE A 251 -4.41 -14.92 11.41
N ALA A 252 -4.79 -15.99 12.11
CA ALA A 252 -4.47 -17.37 11.74
C ALA A 252 -5.52 -18.06 10.85
N THR A 253 -6.38 -17.31 10.15
CA THR A 253 -7.52 -17.86 9.39
C THR A 253 -7.79 -17.02 8.14
N ALA A 254 -8.27 -17.64 7.06
CA ALA A 254 -8.69 -16.91 5.85
C ALA A 254 -10.08 -16.26 5.98
N THR A 255 -10.84 -16.59 7.02
CA THR A 255 -12.21 -16.11 7.25
C THR A 255 -12.34 -15.51 8.66
N PRO A 256 -11.58 -14.46 8.99
CA PRO A 256 -11.62 -13.88 10.33
C PRO A 256 -12.93 -13.13 10.56
N LYS A 257 -13.35 -13.00 11.82
CA LYS A 257 -14.62 -12.36 12.20
C LYS A 257 -14.71 -10.88 11.82
N TRP A 258 -13.58 -10.21 11.67
CA TRP A 258 -13.54 -8.81 11.23
C TRP A 258 -13.80 -8.66 9.73
N LEU A 259 -13.63 -9.69 8.90
CA LEU A 259 -13.73 -9.58 7.44
C LEU A 259 -15.13 -9.15 6.96
N PRO A 260 -16.25 -9.69 7.50
CA PRO A 260 -17.59 -9.20 7.18
C PRO A 260 -17.86 -7.77 7.65
N THR A 261 -17.01 -7.21 8.51
CA THR A 261 -17.15 -5.84 9.04
C THR A 261 -16.42 -4.78 8.21
N VAL A 262 -15.76 -5.19 7.12
CA VAL A 262 -15.13 -4.27 6.17
C VAL A 262 -16.19 -3.32 5.60
N ALA A 263 -15.85 -2.03 5.53
CA ALA A 263 -16.71 -0.96 5.04
C ALA A 263 -18.03 -0.73 5.79
N VAL A 264 -18.35 -1.50 6.84
CA VAL A 264 -19.60 -1.37 7.62
C VAL A 264 -19.69 -0.03 8.35
N LYS A 265 -18.55 0.56 8.73
CA LYS A 265 -18.51 1.86 9.42
C LYS A 265 -17.36 2.70 8.92
N LEU A 266 -17.64 3.94 8.53
CA LEU A 266 -16.59 4.89 8.14
C LEU A 266 -15.62 5.15 9.30
N PRO A 267 -14.31 5.29 9.04
CA PRO A 267 -13.29 5.49 10.07
C PRO A 267 -13.07 6.96 10.45
N TRP A 268 -13.87 7.90 9.94
CA TRP A 268 -13.79 9.33 10.26
C TRP A 268 -15.15 9.84 10.76
N THR A 269 -15.12 10.86 11.61
CA THR A 269 -16.32 11.60 12.02
C THR A 269 -16.62 12.77 11.08
N ARG A 270 -15.58 13.28 10.41
CA ARG A 270 -15.65 14.34 9.41
C ARG A 270 -15.12 13.79 8.09
N GLU A 271 -15.91 13.93 7.03
CA GLU A 271 -15.50 13.50 5.69
C GLU A 271 -14.18 14.18 5.26
N PRO A 272 -13.15 13.41 4.87
CA PRO A 272 -11.90 13.96 4.36
C PRO A 272 -12.12 14.66 3.02
N ALA A 273 -11.44 15.79 2.79
CA ALA A 273 -11.52 16.53 1.53
C ALA A 273 -11.22 15.65 0.30
N ILE A 274 -10.28 14.70 0.46
CA ILE A 274 -9.92 13.73 -0.58
C ILE A 274 -11.12 12.87 -0.98
N ILE A 275 -11.89 12.39 -0.01
CA ILE A 275 -13.09 11.58 -0.28
C ILE A 275 -14.20 12.45 -0.88
N LYS A 276 -14.38 13.67 -0.36
CA LYS A 276 -15.38 14.62 -0.85
C LYS A 276 -15.20 14.98 -2.33
N HIS A 277 -13.96 15.14 -2.78
CA HIS A 277 -13.65 15.68 -4.11
C HIS A 277 -13.17 14.64 -5.11
N LEU A 278 -12.61 13.51 -4.66
CA LEU A 278 -12.08 12.51 -5.56
C LEU A 278 -13.01 11.32 -5.71
N MET A 279 -12.99 10.75 -6.91
CA MET A 279 -13.75 9.58 -7.22
C MET A 279 -13.22 8.35 -6.47
N HIS A 280 -14.12 7.68 -5.76
CA HIS A 280 -13.80 6.52 -4.92
C HIS A 280 -14.99 5.55 -4.89
N ASP A 281 -14.78 4.37 -4.31
CA ASP A 281 -15.87 3.43 -4.08
C ASP A 281 -16.78 3.95 -2.96
N ARG A 282 -17.99 4.41 -3.29
CA ARG A 282 -19.00 4.84 -2.30
C ARG A 282 -19.41 3.75 -1.31
N GLY A 283 -19.30 2.47 -1.69
CA GLY A 283 -19.59 1.34 -0.82
C GLY A 283 -18.46 1.03 0.18
N ASP A 284 -17.23 1.42 -0.16
CA ASP A 284 -16.07 1.35 0.73
C ASP A 284 -15.14 2.57 0.53
N PRO A 285 -15.53 3.75 1.05
CA PRO A 285 -14.70 4.95 0.88
C PRO A 285 -13.34 4.85 1.57
N ALA A 286 -13.24 4.04 2.63
CA ALA A 286 -12.00 3.86 3.37
C ALA A 286 -10.94 3.14 2.54
N SER A 287 -11.34 2.26 1.61
CA SER A 287 -10.43 1.59 0.68
C SER A 287 -9.63 2.53 -0.22
N PHE A 288 -10.04 3.80 -0.36
CA PHE A 288 -9.30 4.79 -1.13
C PHE A 288 -7.95 5.12 -0.48
N PHE A 289 -7.82 4.93 0.83
CA PHE A 289 -6.55 5.05 1.54
C PHE A 289 -5.82 3.70 1.50
N LYS A 290 -4.68 3.66 0.81
CA LYS A 290 -3.93 2.43 0.50
C LYS A 290 -2.82 2.21 1.50
N SER A 291 -2.86 1.07 2.18
CA SER A 291 -1.84 0.68 3.14
C SER A 291 -0.51 0.35 2.47
N ASP A 292 0.57 0.90 3.00
CA ASP A 292 1.92 0.63 2.54
C ASP A 292 2.45 -0.72 3.10
N ILE A 293 2.56 -1.72 2.23
CA ILE A 293 3.07 -3.06 2.58
C ILE A 293 4.53 -3.02 3.11
N TRP A 294 5.35 -2.10 2.62
CA TRP A 294 6.74 -1.95 3.04
C TRP A 294 6.82 -1.43 4.48
N HIS A 295 6.03 -0.40 4.83
CA HIS A 295 5.93 0.07 6.21
C HIS A 295 5.28 -0.94 7.17
N VAL A 296 4.37 -1.76 6.64
CA VAL A 296 3.68 -2.81 7.41
C VAL A 296 4.66 -3.92 7.82
N PHE A 297 5.51 -4.39 6.90
CA PHE A 297 6.47 -5.45 7.17
C PHE A 297 7.87 -4.91 7.51
N HIS A 298 8.56 -4.30 6.54
CA HIS A 298 9.98 -3.96 6.62
C HIS A 298 10.30 -2.96 7.74
N LEU A 299 9.47 -1.93 7.91
CA LEU A 299 9.56 -0.99 9.04
C LEU A 299 8.48 -1.24 10.11
N GLY A 300 7.85 -2.41 10.07
CA GLY A 300 6.81 -2.82 10.99
C GLY A 300 7.16 -4.08 11.72
N PHE A 301 6.27 -5.05 11.69
CA PHE A 301 6.40 -6.27 12.49
C PHE A 301 7.52 -7.20 11.98
N GLY A 302 8.05 -7.00 10.77
CA GLY A 302 9.20 -7.76 10.25
C GLY A 302 10.44 -7.56 11.13
N ARG A 303 10.61 -6.38 11.74
CA ARG A 303 11.70 -6.12 12.70
C ARG A 303 11.54 -6.98 13.95
N SER A 304 10.31 -7.06 14.45
CA SER A 304 9.98 -7.85 15.62
C SER A 304 10.04 -9.35 15.37
N TRP A 305 9.65 -9.78 14.17
CA TRP A 305 9.83 -11.15 13.70
C TRP A 305 11.31 -11.55 13.77
N ILE A 306 12.18 -10.80 13.09
CA ILE A 306 13.62 -11.08 13.07
C ILE A 306 14.20 -11.09 14.47
N SER A 307 13.86 -10.07 15.26
CA SER A 307 14.35 -9.94 16.63
C SER A 307 13.90 -11.13 17.48
N SER A 308 12.64 -11.55 17.38
CA SER A 308 12.11 -12.70 18.12
C SER A 308 12.78 -14.00 17.72
N VAL A 309 13.02 -14.21 16.43
CA VAL A 309 13.70 -15.40 15.90
C VAL A 309 15.15 -15.48 16.40
N ILE A 310 15.90 -14.37 16.34
CA ILE A 310 17.28 -14.32 16.85
C ILE A 310 17.29 -14.62 18.35
N GLN A 311 16.41 -14.00 19.14
CA GLN A 311 16.33 -14.25 20.57
C GLN A 311 15.91 -15.70 20.91
N LEU A 312 15.09 -16.32 20.06
CA LEU A 312 14.72 -17.73 20.18
C LEU A 312 15.88 -18.67 19.86
N LEU A 313 16.77 -18.28 18.94
CA LEU A 313 17.95 -19.06 18.54
C LEU A 313 19.08 -19.02 19.59
N LEU A 314 19.22 -17.93 20.35
CA LEU A 314 20.35 -17.73 21.29
C LEU A 314 20.67 -18.93 22.21
N PRO A 315 19.71 -19.66 22.81
CA PRO A 315 20.01 -20.80 23.66
C PRO A 315 20.68 -21.97 22.93
N PHE A 316 20.52 -22.05 21.61
CA PHE A 316 20.97 -23.17 20.79
C PHE A 316 22.33 -22.95 20.11
N LEU A 317 22.85 -21.72 20.15
CA LEU A 317 24.14 -21.38 19.58
C LEU A 317 25.30 -22.07 20.34
N PRO A 318 26.35 -22.53 19.64
CA PRO A 318 27.48 -23.28 20.21
C PRO A 318 28.50 -22.39 20.94
N CYS A 319 28.05 -21.37 21.67
CA CYS A 319 28.89 -20.40 22.37
C CYS A 319 28.57 -20.36 23.87
N SER A 320 29.57 -20.08 24.70
CA SER A 320 29.50 -20.27 26.16
C SER A 320 28.76 -19.14 26.87
N ASN A 321 28.94 -17.91 26.40
CA ASN A 321 28.35 -16.71 26.99
C ASN A 321 27.64 -15.85 25.94
N LEU A 322 26.94 -14.81 26.40
CA LEU A 322 26.08 -14.00 25.55
C LEU A 322 26.89 -13.11 24.57
N ASP A 323 28.06 -12.62 24.97
CA ASP A 323 28.89 -11.77 24.12
C ASP A 323 29.47 -12.55 22.94
N GLU A 324 29.97 -13.77 23.20
CA GLU A 324 30.40 -14.70 22.15
C GLU A 324 29.27 -15.03 21.17
N LYS A 325 28.02 -15.16 21.65
CA LYS A 325 26.85 -15.39 20.78
C LYS A 325 26.59 -14.21 19.85
N TRP A 326 26.73 -12.98 20.33
CA TRP A 326 26.56 -11.79 19.49
C TRP A 326 27.68 -11.65 18.45
N ASP A 327 28.91 -12.00 18.82
CA ASP A 327 30.05 -12.02 17.90
C ASP A 327 29.88 -13.09 16.82
N TYR A 328 29.48 -14.30 17.21
CA TYR A 328 29.12 -15.36 16.29
C TYR A 328 28.07 -14.91 15.26
N LEU A 329 26.95 -14.34 15.74
CA LEU A 329 25.89 -13.83 14.86
C LEU A 329 26.36 -12.70 13.95
N THR A 330 27.24 -11.82 14.46
CA THR A 330 27.82 -10.73 13.68
C THR A 330 28.69 -11.25 12.56
N ASP A 331 29.62 -12.15 12.87
CA ASP A 331 30.55 -12.71 11.89
C ASP A 331 29.79 -13.50 10.84
N HIS A 332 28.81 -14.32 11.24
CA HIS A 332 27.97 -15.05 10.31
C HIS A 332 27.20 -14.10 9.38
N TYR A 333 26.62 -13.01 9.90
CA TYR A 333 25.91 -12.03 9.06
C TYR A 333 26.85 -11.29 8.10
N MET A 334 28.04 -10.93 8.56
CA MET A 334 29.04 -10.23 7.74
C MET A 334 29.59 -11.11 6.63
N GLN A 335 29.90 -12.37 6.94
CA GLN A 335 30.31 -13.36 5.95
C GLN A 335 29.20 -13.60 4.93
N TRP A 336 27.95 -13.76 5.38
CA TRP A 336 26.80 -13.90 4.51
C TRP A 336 26.62 -12.70 3.57
N CYS A 337 26.77 -11.47 4.07
CA CYS A 337 26.69 -10.27 3.25
C CYS A 337 27.76 -10.25 2.15
N ARG A 338 29.01 -10.62 2.48
CA ARG A 338 30.10 -10.71 1.50
C ARG A 338 29.83 -11.79 0.45
N ALA A 339 29.42 -12.97 0.89
CA ALA A 339 29.15 -14.11 0.01
C ALA A 339 27.98 -13.84 -0.98
N ASN A 340 26.97 -13.07 -0.54
CA ASN A 340 25.77 -12.79 -1.32
C ASN A 340 25.78 -11.41 -2.01
N ASN A 341 26.91 -10.71 -2.01
CA ASN A 341 27.06 -9.35 -2.56
C ASN A 341 26.00 -8.37 -2.02
N LYS A 342 25.72 -8.45 -0.71
CA LYS A 342 24.77 -7.57 -0.01
C LYS A 342 25.50 -6.50 0.78
N GLN A 343 24.94 -5.29 0.82
CA GLN A 343 25.46 -4.23 1.67
C GLN A 343 25.19 -4.55 3.15
N SER A 344 26.24 -4.57 3.98
CA SER A 344 26.11 -4.60 5.43
C SER A 344 25.57 -3.26 5.94
N HIS A 345 24.27 -3.19 6.21
CA HIS A 345 23.64 -1.96 6.71
C HIS A 345 23.92 -1.67 8.19
N VAL A 346 24.46 -2.63 8.92
CA VAL A 346 24.91 -2.52 10.32
C VAL A 346 26.28 -3.14 10.45
N SER A 347 27.07 -2.65 11.41
CA SER A 347 28.41 -3.16 11.72
C SER A 347 28.41 -4.35 12.69
N ARG A 348 27.32 -4.56 13.46
CA ARG A 348 27.22 -5.63 14.46
C ARG A 348 25.78 -6.06 14.67
N ILE A 349 25.55 -7.34 14.91
CA ILE A 349 24.31 -7.86 15.51
C ILE A 349 24.50 -7.82 17.03
N SER A 350 23.68 -7.04 17.73
CA SER A 350 23.85 -6.80 19.17
C SER A 350 22.54 -6.96 19.92
N ALA A 351 22.64 -7.15 21.25
CA ALA A 351 21.49 -7.13 22.15
C ALA A 351 20.62 -5.89 21.94
N TYR A 352 21.23 -4.70 21.79
CA TYR A 352 20.50 -3.48 21.48
C TYR A 352 19.77 -3.57 20.14
N LEU A 353 20.44 -4.03 19.08
CA LEU A 353 19.84 -4.10 17.74
C LEU A 353 18.55 -4.93 17.74
N VAL A 354 18.52 -6.05 18.46
CA VAL A 354 17.37 -6.97 18.50
C VAL A 354 16.48 -6.79 19.73
N SER A 355 16.65 -5.71 20.50
CA SER A 355 15.88 -5.43 21.72
C SER A 355 15.92 -6.57 22.76
N TYR A 356 17.07 -7.24 22.90
CA TYR A 356 17.23 -8.31 23.89
C TYR A 356 17.23 -7.74 25.31
N GLY A 357 16.40 -8.32 26.19
CA GLY A 357 16.25 -7.86 27.57
C GLY A 357 15.52 -6.53 27.73
N ASP A 358 14.98 -5.97 26.66
CA ASP A 358 14.20 -4.74 26.73
C ASP A 358 12.80 -5.05 27.30
N ALA A 359 12.34 -4.22 28.24
CA ALA A 359 10.92 -4.20 28.63
C ALA A 359 10.02 -3.98 27.40
N THR A 360 10.60 -3.35 26.38
CA THR A 360 10.37 -3.37 24.91
C THR A 360 9.55 -4.54 24.35
N GLY A 361 9.98 -5.73 24.76
CA GLY A 361 9.92 -6.90 23.91
C GLY A 361 10.76 -6.77 22.64
N ALA A 362 10.71 -7.81 21.83
CA ALA A 362 11.52 -7.92 20.62
C ALA A 362 10.99 -6.99 19.51
N MET A 363 11.36 -5.71 19.56
CA MET A 363 10.90 -4.69 18.59
C MET A 363 11.85 -4.51 17.40
N GLY A 364 13.15 -4.64 17.65
CA GLY A 364 14.21 -4.34 16.68
C GLY A 364 14.48 -2.84 16.58
N ASN A 365 15.71 -2.45 16.88
CA ASN A 365 16.17 -1.06 16.96
C ASN A 365 16.89 -0.61 15.68
N TRP A 366 16.18 -0.62 14.55
CA TRP A 366 16.68 -0.06 13.29
C TRP A 366 15.59 0.63 12.47
N HIS A 367 16.01 1.59 11.65
CA HIS A 367 15.12 2.46 10.86
C HIS A 367 15.24 2.27 9.35
N LYS A 368 16.17 1.42 8.87
CA LYS A 368 16.36 1.17 7.45
C LYS A 368 15.64 -0.11 7.03
N GLY A 369 14.59 0.00 6.21
CA GLY A 369 13.79 -1.15 5.79
C GLY A 369 14.59 -2.22 5.02
N ALA A 370 15.62 -1.80 4.27
CA ALA A 370 16.52 -2.74 3.59
C ALA A 370 17.30 -3.65 4.54
N LEU A 371 17.54 -3.24 5.79
CA LEU A 371 18.14 -4.14 6.79
C LEU A 371 17.20 -5.30 7.14
N THR A 372 15.89 -5.03 7.25
CA THR A 372 14.89 -6.09 7.45
C THR A 372 14.92 -7.09 6.30
N THR A 373 15.03 -6.63 5.05
CA THR A 373 15.15 -7.51 3.88
C THR A 373 16.40 -8.39 3.95
N ASN A 374 17.58 -7.80 4.24
CA ASN A 374 18.82 -8.57 4.33
C ASN A 374 18.78 -9.58 5.49
N LEU A 375 18.32 -9.16 6.66
CA LEU A 375 18.20 -10.04 7.82
C LEU A 375 17.18 -11.16 7.59
N SER A 376 16.06 -10.90 6.91
CA SER A 376 15.12 -11.97 6.55
C SER A 376 15.72 -12.98 5.59
N GLN A 377 16.56 -12.57 4.63
CA GLN A 377 17.26 -13.50 3.74
C GLN A 377 18.32 -14.29 4.53
N TRP A 378 19.15 -13.60 5.30
CA TRP A 378 20.18 -14.21 6.15
C TRP A 378 19.62 -15.21 7.15
N LEU A 379 18.47 -14.93 7.77
CA LEU A 379 17.83 -15.83 8.74
C LEU A 379 17.50 -17.21 8.17
N VAL A 380 17.17 -17.30 6.87
CA VAL A 380 16.89 -18.60 6.24
C VAL A 380 18.14 -19.47 6.19
N ASP A 381 19.30 -18.85 5.95
CA ASP A 381 20.59 -19.52 5.88
C ASP A 381 21.12 -19.83 7.28
N LEU A 382 21.04 -18.87 8.20
CA LEU A 382 21.42 -19.05 9.62
C LEU A 382 20.65 -20.21 10.27
N LEU A 383 19.32 -20.24 10.13
CA LEU A 383 18.53 -21.34 10.69
C LEU A 383 18.71 -22.66 9.93
N GLY A 384 19.34 -22.62 8.76
CA GLY A 384 19.71 -23.82 8.01
C GLY A 384 21.05 -24.41 8.43
N SER A 385 21.98 -23.60 8.93
CA SER A 385 23.28 -24.04 9.44
C SER A 385 23.22 -24.51 10.90
N GLU A 386 22.31 -23.96 11.70
CA GLU A 386 22.17 -24.33 13.12
C GLU A 386 21.25 -25.56 13.32
N GLY A 387 21.82 -26.67 13.79
CA GLY A 387 21.15 -27.98 13.81
C GLY A 387 20.35 -28.33 15.08
N ARG A 388 20.27 -27.44 16.09
CA ARG A 388 19.60 -27.74 17.38
C ARG A 388 18.24 -27.04 17.46
N ASP A 389 17.16 -27.82 17.37
CA ASP A 389 15.78 -27.32 17.52
C ASP A 389 14.86 -28.42 18.12
N PRO A 390 14.96 -28.70 19.44
CA PRO A 390 14.24 -29.82 20.05
C PRO A 390 12.71 -29.71 19.93
N ASP A 391 12.17 -28.49 19.90
CA ASP A 391 10.73 -28.22 19.84
C ASP A 391 10.21 -27.95 18.42
N GLY A 392 11.09 -27.99 17.41
CA GLY A 392 10.76 -27.70 16.01
C GLY A 392 10.35 -26.23 15.75
N LEU A 393 10.64 -25.31 16.67
CA LEU A 393 10.24 -23.91 16.57
C LEU A 393 11.10 -23.13 15.59
N LEU A 394 12.41 -23.36 15.59
CA LEU A 394 13.33 -22.70 14.66
C LEU A 394 13.11 -23.16 13.22
N VAL A 395 12.78 -24.44 13.01
CA VAL A 395 12.38 -24.97 11.70
C VAL A 395 11.13 -24.25 11.19
N LYS A 396 10.12 -24.05 12.05
CA LYS A 396 8.93 -23.25 11.70
C LYS A 396 9.27 -21.79 11.41
N CYS A 397 10.18 -21.19 12.18
CA CYS A 397 10.66 -19.83 11.94
C CYS A 397 11.37 -19.72 10.59
N ARG A 398 12.19 -20.72 10.22
CA ARG A 398 12.87 -20.80 8.93
C ARG A 398 11.87 -20.90 7.79
N GLU A 399 10.90 -21.80 7.89
CA GLU A 399 9.84 -21.96 6.90
C GLU A 399 9.06 -20.66 6.72
N ALA A 400 8.56 -20.06 7.79
CA ALA A 400 7.82 -18.80 7.72
C ALA A 400 8.67 -17.67 7.12
N THR A 401 9.95 -17.56 7.49
CA THR A 401 10.86 -16.56 6.93
C THR A 401 11.09 -16.78 5.43
N PHE A 402 11.25 -18.03 5.00
CA PHE A 402 11.34 -18.37 3.58
C PHE A 402 10.06 -17.97 2.81
N ARG A 403 8.88 -18.25 3.38
CA ARG A 403 7.59 -17.91 2.76
C ARG A 403 7.43 -16.41 2.55
N VAL A 404 7.77 -15.58 3.55
CA VAL A 404 7.67 -14.12 3.38
C VAL A 404 8.71 -13.58 2.39
N ASN A 405 9.91 -14.16 2.33
CA ASN A 405 10.89 -13.83 1.29
C ASN A 405 10.38 -14.20 -0.11
N SER A 406 9.76 -15.38 -0.27
CA SER A 406 9.16 -15.84 -1.52
C SER A 406 8.00 -14.94 -1.97
N LEU A 407 7.16 -14.51 -1.03
CA LEU A 407 6.10 -13.54 -1.27
C LEU A 407 6.65 -12.23 -1.81
N PHE A 408 7.60 -11.59 -1.13
CA PHE A 408 8.18 -10.34 -1.60
C PHE A 408 8.94 -10.49 -2.92
N SER A 409 9.64 -11.60 -3.12
CA SER A 409 10.29 -11.93 -4.39
C SER A 409 9.26 -11.94 -5.54
N THR A 410 8.09 -12.55 -5.31
CA THR A 410 6.99 -12.56 -6.28
C THR A 410 6.47 -11.15 -6.53
N LEU A 411 6.13 -10.39 -5.48
CA LEU A 411 5.63 -9.01 -5.63
C LEU A 411 6.62 -8.10 -6.37
N TYR A 412 7.92 -8.21 -6.09
CA TYR A 412 8.94 -7.41 -6.76
C TYR A 412 9.26 -7.90 -8.19
N LYS A 413 8.96 -9.16 -8.54
CA LYS A 413 9.07 -9.68 -9.91
C LYS A 413 7.83 -9.43 -10.77
N ALA A 414 6.65 -9.34 -10.16
CA ALA A 414 5.36 -9.16 -10.82
C ALA A 414 5.00 -7.70 -11.13
N GLY A 415 4.18 -7.47 -12.16
CA GLY A 415 3.78 -6.15 -12.65
C GLY A 415 2.97 -5.30 -11.66
N ALA A 416 2.29 -4.29 -12.19
CA ALA A 416 1.25 -3.56 -11.45
C ALA A 416 0.11 -4.49 -11.02
N PHE A 417 -0.14 -5.54 -11.81
CA PHE A 417 -1.12 -6.57 -11.54
C PHE A 417 -0.43 -7.91 -11.36
N LEU A 418 -0.95 -8.69 -10.42
CA LEU A 418 -0.63 -10.10 -10.21
C LEU A 418 -1.58 -10.93 -11.07
N GLY A 419 -1.07 -11.95 -11.75
CA GLY A 419 -1.90 -12.97 -12.39
C GLY A 419 -2.49 -13.96 -11.37
N GLU A 420 -3.44 -14.78 -11.79
CA GLU A 420 -4.14 -15.76 -10.93
C GLU A 420 -3.18 -16.65 -10.10
N SER A 421 -2.16 -17.22 -10.74
CA SER A 421 -1.17 -18.08 -10.07
C SER A 421 -0.31 -17.29 -9.07
N GLU A 422 0.05 -16.07 -9.40
CA GLU A 422 0.80 -15.16 -8.51
C GLU A 422 -0.08 -14.75 -7.31
N CYS A 423 -1.36 -14.49 -7.52
CA CYS A 423 -2.33 -14.22 -6.47
C CYS A 423 -2.46 -15.39 -5.49
N ALA A 424 -2.64 -16.61 -6.02
CA ALA A 424 -2.75 -17.82 -5.20
C ALA A 424 -1.48 -18.05 -4.38
N HIS A 425 -0.31 -17.93 -5.01
CA HIS A 425 0.98 -18.09 -4.34
C HIS A 425 1.19 -17.04 -3.24
N VAL A 426 1.00 -15.75 -3.55
CA VAL A 426 1.14 -14.65 -2.57
C VAL A 426 0.17 -14.83 -1.40
N ALA A 427 -1.08 -15.21 -1.68
CA ALA A 427 -2.09 -15.48 -0.66
C ALA A 427 -1.66 -16.63 0.27
N GLU A 428 -1.23 -17.75 -0.30
CA GLU A 428 -0.78 -18.92 0.46
C GLU A 428 0.43 -18.56 1.36
N GLN A 429 1.47 -17.95 0.79
CA GLN A 429 2.66 -17.58 1.56
C GLN A 429 2.33 -16.61 2.70
N GLY A 430 1.49 -15.60 2.43
CA GLY A 430 1.10 -14.60 3.41
C GLY A 430 0.24 -15.15 4.55
N LEU A 431 -0.75 -15.98 4.24
CA LEU A 431 -1.64 -16.60 5.23
C LEU A 431 -0.91 -17.63 6.07
N ARG A 432 -0.04 -18.45 5.45
CA ARG A 432 0.74 -19.45 6.18
C ARG A 432 1.74 -18.79 7.13
N PHE A 433 2.37 -17.69 6.71
CA PHE A 433 3.20 -16.87 7.60
C PHE A 433 2.43 -16.39 8.83
N LEU A 434 1.22 -15.84 8.65
CA LEU A 434 0.39 -15.36 9.77
C LEU A 434 -0.03 -16.48 10.71
N ALA A 435 -0.37 -17.66 10.18
CA ALA A 435 -0.70 -18.83 10.98
C ALA A 435 0.47 -19.26 11.89
N VAL A 436 1.68 -19.31 11.34
CA VAL A 436 2.90 -19.62 12.12
C VAL A 436 3.18 -18.51 13.14
N TYR A 437 3.03 -17.23 12.77
CA TYR A 437 3.22 -16.12 13.70
C TYR A 437 2.28 -16.23 14.91
N ALA A 438 0.98 -16.48 14.67
CA ALA A 438 -0.01 -16.63 15.72
C ALA A 438 0.27 -17.85 16.61
N GLU A 439 0.70 -18.97 16.02
CA GLU A 439 1.11 -20.16 16.78
C GLU A 439 2.29 -19.86 17.70
N LEU A 440 3.33 -19.20 17.19
CA LEU A 440 4.52 -18.83 17.95
C LEU A 440 4.17 -17.82 19.07
N ALA A 441 3.34 -16.83 18.78
CA ALA A 441 2.87 -15.87 19.77
C ALA A 441 2.10 -16.57 20.91
N LEU A 442 1.20 -17.50 20.60
CA LEU A 442 0.46 -18.27 21.61
C LEU A 442 1.38 -19.16 22.44
N ARG A 443 2.35 -19.85 21.82
CA ARG A 443 3.33 -20.67 22.53
C ARG A 443 4.18 -19.82 23.48
N MET A 444 4.68 -18.68 23.01
CA MET A 444 5.47 -17.78 23.83
C MET A 444 4.64 -17.17 24.96
N TYR A 445 3.38 -16.83 24.74
CA TYR A 445 2.46 -16.39 25.79
C TYR A 445 2.29 -17.45 26.89
N ARG A 446 2.03 -18.72 26.50
CA ARG A 446 1.91 -19.84 27.45
C ARG A 446 3.20 -20.11 28.24
N ALA A 447 4.35 -19.80 27.65
CA ALA A 447 5.66 -19.92 28.28
C ALA A 447 6.09 -18.67 29.09
N ASN A 448 5.20 -17.70 29.33
CA ASN A 448 5.52 -16.40 29.97
C ASN A 448 6.63 -15.60 29.25
N ARG A 449 6.72 -15.76 27.93
CA ARG A 449 7.66 -15.08 27.02
C ARG A 449 6.92 -14.22 25.98
N GLN A 450 5.75 -13.67 26.33
CA GLN A 450 4.87 -12.89 25.44
C GLN A 450 5.53 -11.65 24.80
N PHE A 451 6.72 -11.27 25.28
CA PHE A 451 7.55 -10.24 24.68
C PHE A 451 8.20 -10.68 23.35
N LEU A 452 8.18 -11.97 23.03
CA LEU A 452 8.54 -12.56 21.74
C LEU A 452 7.29 -12.74 20.87
N PHE A 453 7.43 -12.49 19.57
CA PHE A 453 6.35 -12.47 18.58
C PHE A 453 5.14 -11.60 19.00
N PRO A 454 5.37 -10.34 19.39
CA PRO A 454 4.29 -9.45 19.81
C PRO A 454 3.24 -9.23 18.71
N LEU A 455 1.97 -9.18 19.08
CA LEU A 455 0.84 -9.01 18.15
C LEU A 455 0.59 -7.52 17.88
N TYR A 456 1.16 -6.99 16.80
CA TYR A 456 0.92 -5.60 16.39
C TYR A 456 -0.31 -5.45 15.50
N PRO A 457 -0.99 -4.28 15.54
CA PRO A 457 -2.02 -3.92 14.57
C PRO A 457 -1.56 -4.01 13.10
N LYS A 458 -0.25 -3.89 12.83
CA LYS A 458 0.30 -4.07 11.48
C LYS A 458 0.13 -5.50 10.93
N LEU A 459 0.08 -6.53 11.79
CA LEU A 459 -0.22 -7.90 11.35
C LEU A 459 -1.65 -8.00 10.79
N HIS A 460 -2.58 -7.28 11.41
CA HIS A 460 -3.96 -7.20 10.93
C HIS A 460 -4.05 -6.47 9.58
N ILE A 461 -3.31 -5.37 9.40
CA ILE A 461 -3.23 -4.70 8.09
C ILE A 461 -2.59 -5.59 7.02
N TRP A 462 -1.54 -6.33 7.39
CA TRP A 462 -0.99 -7.36 6.50
C TRP A 462 -2.05 -8.38 6.10
N HIS A 463 -2.84 -8.86 7.06
CA HIS A 463 -3.92 -9.80 6.80
C HIS A 463 -4.94 -9.25 5.79
N HIS A 464 -5.35 -7.97 5.91
CA HIS A 464 -6.15 -7.29 4.88
C HIS A 464 -5.51 -7.31 3.49
N LEU A 465 -4.21 -6.97 3.39
CA LEU A 465 -3.49 -6.94 2.12
C LEU A 465 -3.48 -8.32 1.45
N ILE A 466 -3.20 -9.37 2.22
CA ILE A 466 -3.15 -10.75 1.72
C ILE A 466 -4.54 -11.25 1.32
N LEU A 467 -5.58 -11.00 2.13
CA LEU A 467 -6.95 -11.40 1.78
C LEU A 467 -7.49 -10.64 0.56
N THR A 468 -7.11 -9.37 0.39
CA THR A 468 -7.48 -8.59 -0.80
C THR A 468 -6.90 -9.22 -2.06
N VAL A 469 -5.62 -9.62 -2.02
CA VAL A 469 -4.97 -10.33 -3.15
C VAL A 469 -5.67 -11.66 -3.40
N LYS A 470 -5.94 -12.43 -2.35
CA LYS A 470 -6.63 -13.73 -2.45
C LYS A 470 -8.00 -13.59 -3.12
N GLN A 471 -8.87 -12.75 -2.58
CA GLN A 471 -10.23 -12.56 -3.06
C GLN A 471 -10.28 -11.98 -4.47
N SER A 472 -9.37 -11.06 -4.80
CA SER A 472 -9.28 -10.51 -6.15
C SER A 472 -8.80 -11.57 -7.14
N GLY A 473 -7.82 -12.38 -6.77
CA GLY A 473 -7.36 -13.52 -7.57
C GLY A 473 -8.48 -14.55 -7.81
N GLU A 474 -9.23 -14.92 -6.78
CA GLU A 474 -10.33 -15.89 -6.88
C GLU A 474 -11.51 -15.36 -7.72
N ARG A 475 -11.82 -14.06 -7.64
CA ARG A 475 -12.98 -13.47 -8.32
C ARG A 475 -12.67 -12.97 -9.73
N ASN A 476 -11.49 -12.39 -9.92
CA ASN A 476 -11.13 -11.65 -11.14
C ASN A 476 -9.93 -12.26 -11.87
N GLN A 477 -9.37 -13.36 -11.36
CA GLN A 477 -8.14 -14.00 -11.89
C GLN A 477 -6.93 -13.03 -11.93
N SER A 478 -7.01 -11.94 -11.17
CA SER A 478 -6.02 -10.88 -11.12
C SER A 478 -6.20 -10.02 -9.87
N ALA A 479 -5.10 -9.48 -9.35
CA ALA A 479 -5.14 -8.53 -8.24
C ALA A 479 -4.16 -7.39 -8.48
N ILE A 480 -4.45 -6.20 -7.95
CA ILE A 480 -3.45 -5.13 -7.89
C ILE A 480 -2.31 -5.59 -6.98
N ASN A 481 -1.08 -5.49 -7.46
CA ASN A 481 0.10 -5.79 -6.68
C ASN A 481 0.22 -4.80 -5.50
N PRO A 482 0.18 -5.26 -4.24
CA PRO A 482 0.28 -4.39 -3.07
C PRO A 482 1.55 -3.52 -3.05
N ALA A 483 2.61 -3.94 -3.73
CA ALA A 483 3.85 -3.17 -3.86
C ALA A 483 3.66 -1.85 -4.62
N MET A 484 2.60 -1.70 -5.44
CA MET A 484 2.25 -0.41 -6.06
C MET A 484 2.00 0.70 -5.05
N TYR A 485 1.51 0.32 -3.86
CA TYR A 485 1.21 1.27 -2.79
C TYR A 485 2.35 1.41 -1.77
N ALA A 486 3.51 0.79 -2.03
CA ALA A 486 4.68 0.97 -1.19
C ALA A 486 5.26 2.39 -1.33
N CYS A 487 5.74 2.96 -0.23
CA CYS A 487 6.38 4.28 -0.23
C CYS A 487 7.91 4.20 -0.32
N GLN A 488 8.50 3.00 -0.47
CA GLN A 488 9.96 2.83 -0.52
C GLN A 488 10.63 3.73 -1.58
N ILE A 489 10.11 3.73 -2.81
CA ILE A 489 10.65 4.56 -3.90
C ILE A 489 10.43 6.04 -3.61
N ASP A 490 9.27 6.41 -3.03
CA ASP A 490 8.95 7.78 -2.66
C ASP A 490 9.92 8.31 -1.60
N GLU A 491 10.23 7.51 -0.59
CA GLU A 491 11.15 7.88 0.49
C GLU A 491 12.58 8.02 -0.01
N ASP A 492 13.04 7.14 -0.89
CA ASP A 492 14.36 7.27 -1.51
C ASP A 492 14.46 8.55 -2.33
N LEU A 493 13.40 8.90 -3.07
CA LEU A 493 13.30 10.15 -3.83
C LEU A 493 13.35 11.37 -2.88
N ILE A 494 12.53 11.39 -1.83
CA ILE A 494 12.52 12.46 -0.82
C ILE A 494 13.88 12.56 -0.13
N GLY A 495 14.52 11.44 0.20
CA GLY A 495 15.84 11.40 0.83
C GLY A 495 16.94 11.93 -0.07
N LYS A 496 16.86 11.72 -1.40
CA LYS A 496 17.74 12.35 -2.39
C LYS A 496 17.51 13.86 -2.45
N ALA A 497 16.26 14.30 -2.55
CA ALA A 497 15.91 15.73 -2.57
C ALA A 497 16.32 16.46 -1.28
N SER A 498 16.13 15.83 -0.12
CA SER A 498 16.55 16.37 1.19
C SER A 498 18.07 16.48 1.32
N ARG A 499 18.83 15.54 0.75
CA ARG A 499 20.29 15.66 0.67
C ARG A 499 20.72 16.80 -0.24
N LEU A 500 20.04 16.96 -1.36
CA LEU A 500 20.28 18.04 -2.30
C LEU A 500 20.02 19.42 -1.68
N SER A 501 18.96 19.55 -0.87
CA SER A 501 18.59 20.80 -0.21
C SER A 501 19.61 21.28 0.82
N ARG A 502 20.38 20.36 1.41
CA ARG A 502 21.52 20.69 2.30
C ARG A 502 22.77 21.17 1.56
N ARG A 503 22.80 21.09 0.23
CA ARG A 503 23.96 21.43 -0.63
C ARG A 503 23.72 22.66 -1.49
N VAL A 504 22.68 23.43 -1.21
CA VAL A 504 22.36 24.68 -1.91
C VAL A 504 22.43 25.85 -0.93
N ASN A 505 22.47 27.07 -1.46
CA ASN A 505 22.52 28.27 -0.63
C ASN A 505 21.28 28.36 0.29
N ILE A 506 21.52 28.60 1.59
CA ILE A 506 20.48 28.61 2.63
C ILE A 506 19.36 29.63 2.37
N ARG A 507 19.65 30.75 1.69
CA ARG A 507 18.66 31.79 1.36
C ARG A 507 17.75 31.40 0.18
N LYS A 508 18.13 30.37 -0.58
CA LYS A 508 17.43 29.93 -1.80
C LYS A 508 17.20 28.42 -1.79
N VAL A 509 17.01 27.81 -0.62
CA VAL A 509 16.94 26.34 -0.49
C VAL A 509 15.85 25.75 -1.36
N ALA A 510 14.62 26.28 -1.30
CA ALA A 510 13.51 25.75 -2.07
C ALA A 510 13.76 25.82 -3.59
N SER A 511 14.07 27.01 -4.11
CA SER A 511 14.27 27.21 -5.54
C SER A 511 15.49 26.47 -6.07
N ARG A 512 16.65 26.55 -5.41
CA ARG A 512 17.86 25.86 -5.87
C ARG A 512 17.77 24.33 -5.75
N THR A 513 17.02 23.81 -4.77
CA THR A 513 16.77 22.37 -4.68
C THR A 513 15.91 21.91 -5.86
N LEU A 514 14.85 22.67 -6.18
CA LEU A 514 13.97 22.37 -7.30
C LEU A 514 14.70 22.47 -8.64
N GLU A 515 15.44 23.54 -8.90
CA GLU A 515 16.23 23.72 -10.12
C GLU A 515 17.20 22.56 -10.34
N ARG A 516 17.96 22.18 -9.29
CA ARG A 516 18.90 21.05 -9.38
C ARG A 516 18.21 19.70 -9.55
N TYR A 517 17.04 19.52 -8.92
CA TYR A 517 16.21 18.34 -9.12
C TYR A 517 15.72 18.25 -10.57
N LEU A 518 15.19 19.34 -11.12
CA LEU A 518 14.71 19.40 -12.50
C LEU A 518 15.84 19.16 -13.50
N ALA A 519 17.04 19.70 -13.27
CA ALA A 519 18.21 19.41 -14.12
C ALA A 519 18.59 17.91 -14.08
N ALA A 520 18.56 17.29 -12.90
CA ALA A 520 18.83 15.86 -12.76
C ALA A 520 17.73 14.99 -13.39
N ALA A 521 16.46 15.39 -13.24
CA ALA A 521 15.33 14.72 -13.87
C ALA A 521 15.41 14.82 -15.39
N TYR A 522 15.71 16.02 -15.93
CA TYR A 522 15.92 16.24 -17.35
C TYR A 522 17.01 15.31 -17.90
N ALA A 523 18.19 15.29 -17.28
CA ALA A 523 19.29 14.45 -17.72
C ALA A 523 18.94 12.94 -17.68
N ALA A 524 18.26 12.49 -16.62
CA ALA A 524 17.81 11.11 -16.50
C ALA A 524 16.79 10.76 -17.60
N PHE A 525 15.80 11.63 -17.82
CA PHE A 525 14.78 11.41 -18.84
C PHE A 525 15.34 11.49 -20.25
N SER A 526 16.23 12.43 -20.56
CA SER A 526 16.94 12.46 -21.86
C SER A 526 17.75 11.19 -22.10
N LYS A 527 18.48 10.70 -21.08
CA LYS A 527 19.26 9.45 -21.20
C LYS A 527 18.38 8.24 -21.52
N GLU A 528 17.19 8.18 -20.93
CA GLU A 528 16.21 7.12 -21.21
C GLU A 528 15.42 7.36 -22.51
N GLY A 529 15.73 8.42 -23.26
CA GLY A 529 15.07 8.76 -24.53
C GLY A 529 13.70 9.41 -24.36
N TRP A 530 13.38 9.89 -23.15
CA TRP A 530 12.08 10.47 -22.83
C TRP A 530 12.03 11.97 -23.07
N LEU A 531 13.17 12.65 -23.20
CA LEU A 531 13.25 14.07 -23.56
C LEU A 531 14.20 14.24 -24.74
N SER A 532 13.71 14.88 -25.79
CA SER A 532 14.44 15.23 -27.01
C SER A 532 15.41 16.37 -26.80
#